data_AF-A0A1I0J7X4-F1
#
_entry.id   AF-A0A1I0J7X4-F1
#
_cell.length_a   1.000
_cell.length_b   1.000
_cell.length_c   1.000
_cell.angle_alpha   90.00
_cell.angle_beta   90.00
_cell.angle_gamma   90.00
#
_symmetry.space_group_name_H-M   'P 1'
#
loop_
_entity.id
_entity.type
_entity.pdbx_description
1 polymer ?
#
loop_
_entity_poly.entity_id
_entity_poly.type
_entity_poly.pdbx_seq_one_letter_code
_entity_poly.pdbx_strand_id
1 'polypeptide(L)' 'MRHVEISLRPETREPVLEVLDSERIDYTVVPTDDSSEYESLVSFMLCCSVE' A
#
# COMPACT_ATOMS: atom_id res chain seq x y z
N MET A 1 -2.43 -15.21 -6.77
CA MET A 1 -1.83 -14.15 -5.94
C MET A 1 -1.10 -13.21 -6.86
N ARG A 2 -1.32 -11.90 -6.73
CA ARG A 2 -0.75 -10.85 -7.56
C ARG A 2 0.03 -9.89 -6.66
N HIS A 3 1.29 -9.67 -6.99
CA HIS A 3 2.08 -8.62 -6.35
C HIS A 3 1.59 -7.25 -6.83
N VAL A 4 1.35 -6.34 -5.90
CA VAL A 4 0.86 -4.99 -6.17
C VAL A 4 1.78 -4.00 -5.48
N GLU A 5 2.21 -2.99 -6.23
CA GLU A 5 3.00 -1.86 -5.73
C GLU A 5 2.28 -0.58 -6.10
N ILE A 6 2.04 0.27 -5.10
CA ILE A 6 1.38 1.56 -5.28
C ILE A 6 2.16 2.66 -4.57
N SER A 7 2.36 3.78 -5.26
CA SER A 7 2.87 4.99 -4.65
C SER A 7 1.70 5.78 -4.06
N LEU A 8 1.78 6.10 -2.78
CA LEU A 8 0.76 6.83 -2.04
C LEU A 8 1.17 8.28 -1.84
N ARG A 9 0.17 9.16 -1.95
CA ARG A 9 0.29 10.55 -1.53
C ARG A 9 0.16 10.62 -0.01
N PRO A 10 0.71 11.66 0.64
CA PRO A 10 0.57 11.84 2.09
C PRO A 10 -0.89 11.80 2.55
N GLU A 11 -1.78 12.44 1.80
CA GLU A 11 -3.22 12.50 2.11
C GLU A 11 -3.95 11.14 2.03
N THR A 12 -3.43 10.19 1.25
CA THR A 12 -4.06 8.88 1.03
C THR A 12 -3.35 7.74 1.75
N ARG A 13 -2.23 7.99 2.42
CA ARG A 13 -1.44 6.97 3.09
C ARG A 13 -2.24 6.26 4.18
N GLU A 14 -2.67 7.00 5.20
CA GLU A 14 -3.39 6.45 6.35
C GLU A 14 -4.64 5.64 5.95
N PRO A 15 -5.58 6.16 5.13
CA PRO A 15 -6.78 5.40 4.78
C PRO A 15 -6.50 4.13 3.99
N VAL A 16 -5.43 4.08 3.19
CA VAL A 16 -5.04 2.85 2.47
C VAL A 16 -4.48 1.82 3.44
N LEU A 17 -3.64 2.23 4.39
CA LEU A 17 -3.07 1.31 5.39
C LEU A 17 -4.15 0.73 6.31
N GLU A 18 -5.15 1.53 6.71
CA GLU A 18 -6.29 1.05 7.50
C GLU A 18 -7.09 -0.03 6.77
N VAL A 19 -7.32 0.11 5.46
CA VAL A 19 -8.01 -0.92 4.66
C VAL A 19 -7.18 -2.20 4.58
N LEU A 20 -5.87 -2.09 4.34
CA LEU A 20 -5.00 -3.27 4.28
C LEU A 20 -4.95 -4.01 5.61
N ASP A 21 -4.91 -3.29 6.73
CA ASP A 21 -4.96 -3.88 8.08
C ASP A 21 -6.31 -4.57 8.36
N SER A 22 -7.43 -3.90 8.02
CA SER A 22 -8.78 -4.46 8.16
C SER A 22 -8.95 -5.76 7.36
N GLU A 23 -8.41 -5.80 6.14
CA GLU A 23 -8.45 -6.98 5.28
C GLU A 23 -7.38 -8.03 5.65
N ARG A 24 -6.58 -7.76 6.68
CA ARG A 24 -5.48 -8.62 7.17
C ARG A 24 -4.48 -8.95 6.06
N ILE A 25 -4.26 -7.98 5.16
CA ILE A 25 -3.32 -8.08 4.06
C ILE A 25 -1.95 -7.66 4.59
N ASP A 26 -0.96 -8.55 4.44
CA ASP A 26 0.43 -8.21 4.73
C ASP A 26 0.97 -7.21 3.69
N TYR A 27 1.54 -6.12 4.16
CA TYR A 27 2.08 -5.05 3.32
C TYR A 27 3.41 -4.54 3.87
N THR A 28 4.24 -4.03 2.97
CA THR A 28 5.49 -3.34 3.28
C THR A 28 5.39 -1.89 2.82
N VAL A 29 5.73 -0.96 3.71
CA VAL A 29 5.81 0.47 3.40
C VAL A 29 7.28 0.86 3.22
N VAL A 30 7.62 1.36 2.04
CA VAL A 30 8.94 1.89 1.72
C VAL A 30 8.84 3.42 1.71
N PRO A 31 9.57 4.14 2.59
CA PRO A 31 9.60 5.59 2.56
C PRO A 31 10.26 6.06 1.26
N THR A 32 9.64 7.03 0.58
CA THR A 32 10.23 7.66 -0.62
C THR A 32 10.91 8.97 -0.25
N ASP A 33 11.86 9.41 -1.09
CA ASP A 33 12.61 10.65 -0.88
C ASP A 33 11.69 11.88 -0.90
N ASP A 34 11.98 12.85 -0.03
CA ASP A 34 11.22 14.11 0.22
C ASP A 34 11.02 14.95 -1.06
N SER A 35 11.79 14.67 -2.12
CA SER A 35 11.66 15.31 -3.44
C SER A 35 10.53 14.75 -4.32
N SER A 36 9.81 13.71 -3.88
CA SER A 36 8.75 13.04 -4.65
C SER A 36 7.35 13.55 -4.28
N GLU A 37 6.47 13.68 -5.26
CA GLU A 37 5.04 13.97 -5.08
C GLU A 37 4.27 12.83 -4.36
N TYR A 38 4.93 11.69 -4.14
CA TYR A 38 4.46 10.54 -3.38
C TYR A 38 5.32 10.39 -2.11
N GLU A 39 4.67 10.16 -0.97
CA GLU A 39 5.33 10.06 0.34
C GLU A 39 5.79 8.63 0.67
N SER A 40 5.12 7.62 0.12
CA SER A 40 5.45 6.23 0.43
C SER A 40 5.05 5.29 -0.69
N LEU A 41 5.85 4.24 -0.91
CA LEU A 41 5.49 3.11 -1.75
C LEU A 41 4.99 1.98 -0.85
N VAL A 42 3.80 1.44 -1.14
CA VAL A 42 3.23 0.29 -0.45
C VAL A 42 3.24 -0.90 -1.39
N SER A 43 3.85 -2.00 -0.93
CA SER A 43 3.95 -3.27 -1.63
C SER A 43 3.16 -4.33 -0.85
N PHE A 44 2.27 -5.06 -1.51
CA PHE A 44 1.47 -6.10 -0.88
C PHE A 44 1.07 -7.21 -1.85
N MET A 45 0.68 -8.36 -1.29
CA MET A 45 0.24 -9.53 -2.05
C MET A 45 -1.28 -9.63 -2.05
N LEU A 46 -1.88 -9.38 -3.20
CA LEU A 46 -3.32 -9.51 -3.40
C LEU A 46 -3.61 -10.97 -3.77
N CYS A 47 -4.14 -11.75 -2.83
CA CYS A 47 -4.70 -13.05 -3.19
C CYS A 47 -5.97 -12.77 -4.02
N CYS A 48 -6.13 -13.42 -5.18
CA CYS A 48 -7.43 -13.38 -5.85
C CYS A 48 -8.41 -13.96 -4.84
N SER A 49 -9.27 -13.13 -4.26
CA SER A 49 -10.45 -13.64 -3.57
C SER A 49 -11.19 -14.44 -4.63
N VAL A 50 -11.11 -15.76 -4.52
CA VAL A 50 -11.94 -16.66 -5.31
C VAL A 50 -13.31 -16.51 -4.68
N GLU A 51 -14.12 -15.62 -5.25
CA GLU A 51 -15.58 -15.70 -5.12
C GLU A 51 -16.12 -16.84 -5.98
#